data_AF-A0A842VKR9-F1
#
_entry.id   AF-A0A842VKR9-F1
#
_cell.length_a   1.000
_cell.length_b   1.000
_cell.length_c   1.000
_cell.angle_alpha   90.00
_cell.angle_beta   90.00
_cell.angle_gamma   90.00
#
_symmetry.space_group_name_H-M   'P 1'
#
loop_
_entity.id
_entity.type
_entity.pdbx_description
1 polymer ?
#
loop_
_entity_poly.entity_id
_entity_poly.type
_entity_poly.pdbx_seq_one_letter_code
_entity_poly.pdbx_strand_id
1 'polypeptide(L)'
;MNYNSELPNIKFNADELFSFWYKSNIGRKITELSRQVRTYLKCKEATVLYRFRRNNAEYLARRNEKLQKKIDLFESNASTFLRVYRKINGREEDFENNLEFLIQKVNATNDKQSRTLIGELFQSTLDVMLITHQLSEQEFHLHPVHLKLAVGLMKEVCVVLKYAKVWACEFYEELRKNYSQLEKEIRLLIPGNVLEKEKVRQKETSGGVLE
;
A
#
# COMPACT_ATOMS: atom_id res chain seq x y z
N MET A 1 6.63 -2.12 -27.38
CA MET A 1 5.31 -2.68 -27.02
C MET A 1 4.65 -1.72 -26.05
N ASN A 2 3.52 -1.12 -26.46
CA ASN A 2 2.76 -0.18 -25.64
C ASN A 2 1.83 -1.02 -24.75
N TYR A 3 2.24 -1.30 -23.50
CA TYR A 3 1.38 -1.98 -22.53
C TYR A 3 0.36 -0.99 -22.00
N ASN A 4 -0.70 -0.73 -22.78
CA ASN A 4 -1.84 0.03 -22.29
C ASN A 4 -2.38 -0.66 -21.04
N SER A 5 -2.31 0.09 -19.94
CA SER A 5 -2.85 -0.22 -18.64
C SER A 5 -4.37 -0.22 -18.69
N GLU A 6 -4.97 -1.31 -19.13
CA GLU A 6 -6.42 -1.48 -19.10
C GLU A 6 -6.76 -2.68 -18.23
N LEU A 7 -6.47 -2.56 -16.93
CA LEU A 7 -7.49 -2.97 -15.97
C LEU A 7 -8.46 -1.81 -15.93
N PRO A 8 -9.66 -1.95 -16.50
CA PRO A 8 -10.65 -0.89 -16.42
C PRO A 8 -10.90 -0.64 -14.92
N ASN A 9 -11.19 0.61 -14.57
CA ASN A 9 -11.47 1.05 -13.21
C ASN A 9 -12.82 0.48 -12.74
N ILE A 10 -12.94 -0.85 -12.75
CA ILE A 10 -14.13 -1.63 -12.43
C ILE A 10 -14.14 -1.75 -10.92
N LYS A 11 -15.14 -1.13 -10.30
CA LYS A 11 -15.52 -1.46 -8.94
C LYS A 11 -16.17 -2.83 -8.97
N PHE A 12 -15.47 -3.84 -8.49
CA PHE A 12 -16.06 -5.15 -8.33
C PHE A 12 -16.91 -5.16 -7.06
N ASN A 13 -18.07 -5.81 -7.10
CA ASN A 13 -18.72 -6.22 -5.86
C ASN A 13 -17.92 -7.37 -5.22
N ALA A 14 -18.18 -7.71 -3.95
CA ALA A 14 -17.40 -8.73 -3.24
C ALA A 14 -17.36 -10.07 -4.00
N ASP A 15 -18.49 -10.52 -4.56
CA ASP A 15 -18.58 -11.82 -5.24
C ASP A 15 -17.82 -11.83 -6.58
N GLU A 16 -17.91 -10.74 -7.34
CA GLU A 16 -17.12 -10.52 -8.56
C GLU A 16 -15.62 -10.45 -8.25
N LEU A 17 -15.27 -9.83 -7.14
CA LEU A 17 -13.90 -9.69 -6.68
C LEU A 17 -13.33 -11.08 -6.35
N PHE A 18 -14.00 -11.87 -5.49
CA PHE A 18 -13.60 -13.25 -5.18
C PHE A 18 -13.47 -14.11 -6.45
N SER A 19 -14.44 -14.00 -7.37
CA SER A 19 -14.41 -14.70 -8.66
C SER A 19 -13.22 -14.25 -9.53
N PHE A 20 -12.92 -12.95 -9.58
CA PHE A 20 -11.80 -12.36 -10.33
C PHE A 20 -10.44 -12.87 -9.85
N TRP A 21 -10.21 -12.93 -8.54
CA TRP A 21 -8.95 -13.43 -7.97
C TRP A 21 -8.72 -14.91 -8.25
N TYR A 22 -9.80 -15.70 -8.25
CA TYR A 22 -9.73 -17.15 -8.47
C TYR A 22 -9.63 -17.52 -9.96
N LYS A 23 -10.43 -16.88 -10.83
CA LYS A 23 -10.64 -17.26 -12.24
C LYS A 23 -9.77 -16.52 -13.25
N SER A 24 -8.85 -15.65 -12.81
CA SER A 24 -7.96 -14.94 -13.73
C SER A 24 -7.03 -15.91 -14.49
N ASN A 25 -6.91 -15.75 -15.81
CA ASN A 25 -6.01 -16.54 -16.66
C ASN A 25 -4.54 -16.33 -16.24
N ILE A 26 -3.71 -17.37 -16.40
CA ILE A 26 -2.28 -17.41 -16.08
C ILE A 26 -1.53 -16.18 -16.63
N GLY A 27 -1.81 -15.76 -17.87
CA GLY A 27 -1.15 -14.58 -18.46
C GLY A 27 -1.41 -13.27 -17.70
N ARG A 28 -2.62 -13.09 -17.15
CA ARG A 28 -2.95 -11.93 -16.31
C ARG A 28 -2.29 -12.04 -14.94
N LYS A 29 -2.22 -13.24 -14.38
CA LYS A 29 -1.51 -13.54 -13.12
C LYS A 29 -0.01 -13.18 -13.22
N ILE A 30 0.68 -13.63 -14.26
CA ILE A 30 2.10 -13.33 -14.50
C ILE A 30 2.32 -11.83 -14.71
N THR A 31 1.49 -11.19 -15.53
CA THR A 31 1.54 -9.73 -15.76
C THR A 31 1.43 -8.96 -14.45
N GLU A 32 0.55 -9.40 -13.55
CA GLU A 32 0.36 -8.77 -12.24
C GLU A 32 1.57 -8.95 -11.33
N LEU A 33 2.12 -10.16 -11.20
CA LEU A 33 3.36 -10.38 -10.42
C LEU A 33 4.52 -9.53 -10.95
N SER A 34 4.68 -9.50 -12.28
CA SER A 34 5.71 -8.71 -12.96
C SER A 34 5.57 -7.22 -12.68
N ARG A 35 4.32 -6.71 -12.67
CA ARG A 35 4.01 -5.33 -12.30
C ARG A 35 4.41 -5.03 -10.87
N GLN A 36 4.15 -5.94 -9.92
CA GLN A 36 4.50 -5.74 -8.52
C GLN A 36 6.02 -5.72 -8.29
N VAL A 37 6.77 -6.59 -8.97
CA VAL A 37 8.24 -6.54 -8.97
C VAL A 37 8.74 -5.21 -9.54
N ARG A 38 8.20 -4.79 -10.68
CA ARG A 38 8.58 -3.51 -11.31
C ARG A 38 8.31 -2.32 -10.41
N THR A 39 7.13 -2.25 -9.78
CA THR A 39 6.77 -1.20 -8.81
C THR A 39 7.79 -1.14 -7.67
N TYR A 40 8.14 -2.30 -7.09
CA TYR A 40 9.13 -2.37 -6.01
C TYR A 40 10.50 -1.83 -6.47
N LEU A 41 10.99 -2.30 -7.63
CA LEU A 41 12.26 -1.85 -8.19
C LEU A 41 12.26 -0.34 -8.49
N LYS A 42 11.13 0.20 -8.96
CA LYS A 42 10.97 1.64 -9.19
C LYS A 42 10.98 2.45 -7.89
N CYS A 43 10.36 1.97 -6.83
CA CYS A 43 10.45 2.59 -5.51
C CYS A 43 11.89 2.56 -4.96
N LYS A 44 12.61 1.46 -5.19
CA LYS A 44 14.03 1.32 -4.82
C LYS A 44 14.92 2.28 -5.63
N GLU A 45 14.72 2.35 -6.94
CA GLU A 45 15.39 3.32 -7.82
C GLU A 45 15.12 4.76 -7.35
N ALA A 46 13.87 5.09 -7.06
CA ALA A 46 13.49 6.41 -6.55
C ALA A 46 14.17 6.76 -5.22
N THR A 47 14.35 5.78 -4.34
CA THR A 47 15.07 5.94 -3.07
C THR A 47 16.56 6.22 -3.29
N VAL A 48 17.19 5.50 -4.22
CA VAL A 48 18.59 5.75 -4.61
C VAL A 48 18.74 7.14 -5.21
N LEU A 49 17.87 7.51 -6.16
CA LEU A 49 17.87 8.84 -6.76
C LEU A 49 17.69 9.94 -5.71
N TYR A 50 16.79 9.75 -4.76
CA TYR A 50 16.59 10.69 -3.65
C TYR A 50 17.85 10.87 -2.82
N ARG A 51 18.55 9.77 -2.48
CA ARG A 51 19.78 9.81 -1.68
C ARG A 51 20.91 10.60 -2.34
N PHE A 52 21.05 10.46 -3.65
CA PHE A 52 22.15 11.06 -4.41
C PHE A 52 21.77 12.36 -5.13
N ARG A 53 20.57 12.89 -4.92
CA ARG A 53 20.14 14.13 -5.55
C ARG A 53 20.97 15.31 -5.05
N ARG A 54 21.35 16.21 -5.95
CA ARG A 54 21.83 17.54 -5.58
C ARG A 54 20.65 18.35 -5.06
N ASN A 55 20.85 19.13 -3.99
CA ASN A 55 19.84 20.05 -3.45
C ASN A 55 19.59 21.22 -4.43
N ASN A 56 18.89 20.96 -5.52
CA ASN A 56 18.50 21.98 -6.48
C ASN A 56 17.05 22.38 -6.21
N ALA A 57 16.85 23.59 -5.68
CA ALA A 57 15.53 24.16 -5.37
C ALA A 57 14.58 24.19 -6.59
N GLU A 58 15.14 24.32 -7.81
CA GLU A 58 14.37 24.29 -9.07
C GLU A 58 13.67 22.94 -9.33
N TYR A 59 14.25 21.83 -8.88
CA TYR A 59 13.63 20.50 -9.04
C TYR A 59 12.41 20.32 -8.13
N LEU A 60 12.40 20.96 -6.96
CA LEU A 60 11.28 20.92 -6.02
C LEU A 60 10.13 21.85 -6.46
N ALA A 61 10.42 22.86 -7.28
CA ALA A 61 9.45 23.83 -7.76
C ALA A 61 8.64 23.36 -8.99
N ARG A 62 9.05 22.26 -9.66
CA ARG A 62 8.30 21.69 -10.79
C ARG A 62 7.03 20.98 -10.31
N ARG A 63 5.95 21.75 -10.15
CA ARG A 63 4.62 21.21 -9.86
C ARG A 63 4.00 20.64 -11.13
N ASN A 64 3.89 19.32 -11.21
CA ASN A 64 3.14 18.65 -12.27
C ASN A 64 1.70 18.39 -11.78
N GLU A 65 0.72 19.15 -12.30
CA GLU A 65 -0.69 19.02 -11.89
C GLU A 65 -1.24 17.60 -12.06
N LYS A 66 -0.80 16.85 -13.08
CA LYS A 66 -1.22 15.46 -13.30
C LYS A 66 -0.66 14.53 -12.22
N LEU A 67 0.56 14.78 -11.75
CA LEU A 67 1.17 14.04 -10.65
C LEU A 67 0.48 14.38 -9.32
N GLN A 68 0.17 15.65 -9.08
CA GLN A 68 -0.57 16.06 -7.88
C GLN A 68 -1.93 15.34 -7.78
N LYS A 69 -2.71 15.29 -8.87
CA LYS A 69 -3.99 14.55 -8.88
C LYS A 69 -3.83 13.07 -8.55
N LYS A 70 -2.74 12.44 -8.98
CA LYS A 70 -2.44 11.03 -8.63
C LYS A 70 -2.03 10.87 -7.17
N ILE A 71 -1.30 11.84 -6.62
CA ILE A 71 -0.93 11.89 -5.20
C ILE A 71 -2.20 12.02 -4.35
N ASP A 72 -3.10 12.95 -4.68
CA ASP A 72 -4.35 13.15 -3.94
C ASP A 72 -5.22 11.87 -3.99
N LEU A 73 -5.29 11.22 -5.16
CA LEU A 73 -5.97 9.94 -5.32
C LEU A 73 -5.30 8.83 -4.48
N PHE A 74 -3.97 8.78 -4.45
CA PHE A 74 -3.23 7.84 -3.60
C PHE A 74 -3.53 8.06 -2.12
N GLU A 75 -3.52 9.30 -1.65
CA GLU A 75 -3.84 9.62 -0.25
C GLU A 75 -5.27 9.23 0.13
N SER A 76 -6.23 9.43 -0.77
CA SER A 76 -7.62 8.99 -0.59
C SER A 76 -7.74 7.46 -0.54
N ASN A 77 -7.09 6.76 -1.46
CA ASN A 77 -7.09 5.29 -1.50
C ASN A 77 -6.39 4.70 -0.27
N ALA A 78 -5.24 5.27 0.12
CA ALA A 78 -4.50 4.91 1.31
C ALA A 78 -5.33 5.10 2.59
N SER A 79 -6.04 6.23 2.70
CA SER A 79 -6.92 6.51 3.83
C SER A 79 -8.07 5.51 3.91
N THR A 80 -8.66 5.16 2.77
CA THR A 80 -9.72 4.16 2.68
C THR A 80 -9.20 2.78 3.11
N PHE A 81 -8.07 2.35 2.56
CA PHE A 81 -7.41 1.09 2.92
C PHE A 81 -7.11 1.04 4.42
N LEU A 82 -6.44 2.04 4.97
CA LEU A 82 -6.07 2.08 6.40
C LEU A 82 -7.30 2.07 7.31
N ARG A 83 -8.38 2.75 6.92
CA ARG A 83 -9.64 2.72 7.68
C ARG A 83 -10.21 1.31 7.74
N VAL A 84 -10.27 0.60 6.61
CA VAL A 84 -10.79 -0.77 6.56
C VAL A 84 -9.86 -1.74 7.28
N TYR A 85 -8.55 -1.63 7.04
CA TYR A 85 -7.51 -2.41 7.71
C TYR A 85 -7.63 -2.30 9.24
N ARG A 86 -7.78 -1.09 9.78
CA ARG A 86 -7.96 -0.87 11.23
C ARG A 86 -9.27 -1.43 11.77
N LYS A 87 -10.36 -1.42 10.99
CA LYS A 87 -11.62 -2.05 11.40
C LYS A 87 -11.47 -3.56 11.58
N ILE A 88 -10.65 -4.21 10.75
CA ILE A 88 -10.37 -5.64 10.83
C ILE A 88 -9.39 -5.93 11.97
N ASN A 89 -8.35 -5.12 12.13
CA ASN A 89 -7.35 -5.32 13.19
C ASN A 89 -7.89 -5.08 14.61
N GLY A 90 -8.93 -4.24 14.75
CA GLY A 90 -9.50 -3.90 16.05
C GLY A 90 -8.47 -3.27 16.99
N ARG A 91 -8.43 -3.75 18.25
CA ARG A 91 -7.45 -3.37 19.28
C ARG A 91 -6.36 -4.43 19.50
N GLU A 92 -6.44 -5.56 18.82
CA GLU A 92 -5.53 -6.70 19.01
C GLU A 92 -4.30 -6.59 18.11
N GLU A 93 -3.22 -7.28 18.49
CA GLU A 93 -1.89 -7.13 17.88
C GLU A 93 -1.70 -7.93 16.58
N ASP A 94 -2.59 -8.86 16.22
CA ASP A 94 -2.38 -9.74 15.07
C ASP A 94 -3.45 -9.59 13.96
N PHE A 95 -3.10 -8.77 12.95
CA PHE A 95 -3.95 -8.54 11.78
C PHE A 95 -4.16 -9.81 10.94
N GLU A 96 -3.13 -10.66 10.82
CA GLU A 96 -3.18 -11.85 9.96
C GLU A 96 -4.20 -12.86 10.50
N ASN A 97 -4.19 -13.11 11.82
CA ASN A 97 -5.19 -13.97 12.47
C ASN A 97 -6.61 -13.41 12.33
N ASN A 98 -6.77 -12.09 12.51
CA ASN A 98 -8.07 -11.43 12.38
C ASN A 98 -8.62 -11.51 10.95
N LEU A 99 -7.77 -11.32 9.95
CA LEU A 99 -8.14 -11.46 8.54
C LEU A 99 -8.50 -12.91 8.21
N GLU A 100 -7.71 -13.87 8.68
CA GLU A 100 -7.98 -15.30 8.47
C GLU A 100 -9.32 -15.72 9.09
N PHE A 101 -9.56 -15.34 10.35
CA PHE A 101 -10.84 -15.58 11.03
C PHE A 101 -12.02 -15.00 10.24
N LEU A 102 -11.87 -13.77 9.73
CA LEU A 102 -12.92 -13.11 8.95
C LEU A 102 -13.20 -13.86 7.63
N ILE A 103 -12.16 -14.33 6.94
CA ILE A 103 -12.29 -15.13 5.72
C ILE A 103 -12.99 -16.46 6.01
N GLN A 104 -12.57 -17.16 7.06
CA GLN A 104 -13.20 -18.41 7.48
C GLN A 104 -14.68 -18.19 7.83
N LYS A 105 -14.99 -17.09 8.54
CA LYS A 105 -16.37 -16.72 8.87
C LYS A 105 -17.23 -16.49 7.62
N VAL A 106 -16.73 -15.79 6.60
CA VAL A 106 -17.45 -15.59 5.33
C VAL A 106 -17.65 -16.88 4.54
N ASN A 107 -16.72 -17.83 4.65
CA ASN A 107 -16.84 -19.12 3.98
C ASN A 107 -17.83 -20.07 4.71
N ALA A 108 -17.84 -20.03 6.05
CA ALA A 108 -18.71 -20.86 6.87
C ALA A 108 -20.13 -20.29 7.03
N THR A 109 -20.27 -18.97 6.97
CA THR A 109 -21.54 -18.26 7.20
C THR A 109 -21.82 -17.29 6.08
N ASN A 110 -23.10 -17.07 5.74
CA ASN A 110 -23.49 -16.04 4.77
C ASN A 110 -23.52 -14.63 5.42
N ASP A 111 -22.55 -14.34 6.30
CA ASP A 111 -22.47 -13.07 7.03
C ASP A 111 -22.15 -11.93 6.07
N LYS A 112 -23.19 -11.19 5.68
CA LYS A 112 -23.11 -10.08 4.73
C LYS A 112 -22.16 -8.99 5.22
N GLN A 113 -22.07 -8.73 6.52
CA GLN A 113 -21.22 -7.67 7.05
C GLN A 113 -19.74 -8.01 6.88
N SER A 114 -19.33 -9.22 7.28
CA SER A 114 -17.95 -9.69 7.08
C SER A 114 -17.59 -9.76 5.60
N ARG A 115 -18.53 -10.19 4.75
CA ARG A 115 -18.33 -10.24 3.29
C ARG A 115 -18.10 -8.85 2.71
N THR A 116 -18.91 -7.87 3.08
CA THR A 116 -18.72 -6.47 2.67
C THR A 116 -17.37 -5.93 3.13
N LEU A 117 -16.99 -6.19 4.39
CA LEU A 117 -15.73 -5.71 4.94
C LEU A 117 -14.50 -6.29 4.22
N ILE A 118 -14.50 -7.59 3.90
CA ILE A 118 -13.44 -8.21 3.09
C ILE A 118 -13.44 -7.65 1.66
N GLY A 119 -14.61 -7.47 1.05
CA GLY A 119 -14.74 -6.86 -0.27
C GLY A 119 -14.13 -5.46 -0.32
N GLU A 120 -14.44 -4.62 0.67
CA GLU A 120 -13.86 -3.28 0.82
C GLU A 120 -12.33 -3.33 1.01
N LEU A 121 -11.83 -4.27 1.82
CA LEU A 121 -10.39 -4.43 2.05
C LEU A 121 -9.68 -4.80 0.75
N PHE A 122 -10.17 -5.82 0.05
CA PHE A 122 -9.55 -6.31 -1.18
C PHE A 122 -9.65 -5.29 -2.31
N GLN A 123 -10.77 -4.57 -2.45
CA GLN A 123 -10.89 -3.51 -3.46
C GLN A 123 -9.93 -2.35 -3.15
N SER A 124 -9.92 -1.86 -1.92
CA SER A 124 -9.00 -0.77 -1.54
C SER A 124 -7.53 -1.18 -1.66
N THR A 125 -7.21 -2.46 -1.44
CA THR A 125 -5.88 -3.04 -1.70
C THR A 125 -5.50 -2.91 -3.17
N LEU A 126 -6.39 -3.29 -4.11
CA LEU A 126 -6.15 -3.12 -5.55
C LEU A 126 -5.94 -1.66 -5.92
N ASP A 127 -6.78 -0.77 -5.38
CA ASP A 127 -6.73 0.65 -5.68
C ASP A 127 -5.39 1.26 -5.22
N VAL A 128 -4.90 0.88 -4.04
CA VAL A 128 -3.58 1.29 -3.53
C VAL A 128 -2.45 0.72 -4.37
N MET A 129 -2.50 -0.56 -4.74
CA MET A 129 -1.46 -1.17 -5.59
C MET A 129 -1.37 -0.49 -6.95
N LEU A 130 -2.52 -0.23 -7.59
CA LEU A 130 -2.57 0.32 -8.93
C LEU A 130 -2.06 1.76 -8.94
N ILE A 131 -2.53 2.61 -8.01
CA ILE A 131 -2.07 3.99 -7.95
C ILE A 131 -0.60 4.08 -7.53
N THR A 132 -0.11 3.18 -6.65
CA THR A 132 1.30 3.11 -6.28
C THR A 132 2.17 2.74 -7.48
N HIS A 133 1.75 1.77 -8.29
CA HIS A 133 2.42 1.46 -9.55
C HIS A 133 2.47 2.69 -10.47
N GLN A 134 1.32 3.35 -10.67
CA GLN A 134 1.25 4.54 -11.52
C GLN A 134 2.11 5.71 -11.03
N LEU A 135 2.29 5.87 -9.72
CA LEU A 135 3.20 6.85 -9.13
C LEU A 135 4.67 6.44 -9.29
N SER A 136 4.98 5.15 -9.13
CA SER A 136 6.33 4.61 -9.29
C SER A 136 6.88 4.73 -10.72
N GLU A 137 6.00 4.76 -11.72
CA GLU A 137 6.36 5.03 -13.12
C GLU A 137 6.59 6.51 -13.42
N GLN A 138 6.41 7.39 -12.43
CA GLN A 138 6.67 8.84 -12.53
C GLN A 138 7.88 9.23 -11.68
N GLU A 139 8.16 10.53 -11.55
CA GLU A 139 9.29 11.07 -10.79
C GLU A 139 9.05 10.99 -9.26
N PHE A 140 8.75 9.78 -8.74
CA PHE A 140 8.35 9.57 -7.35
C PHE A 140 9.42 10.01 -6.32
N HIS A 141 10.69 10.01 -6.75
CA HIS A 141 11.83 10.51 -5.97
C HIS A 141 11.76 12.00 -5.65
N LEU A 142 10.96 12.78 -6.38
CA LEU A 142 10.70 14.20 -6.08
C LEU A 142 9.68 14.38 -4.95
N HIS A 143 8.96 13.32 -4.59
CA HIS A 143 7.92 13.32 -3.54
C HIS A 143 8.28 12.32 -2.43
N PRO A 144 9.38 12.56 -1.67
CA PRO A 144 9.94 11.61 -0.71
C PRO A 144 8.95 11.19 0.39
N VAL A 145 8.08 12.12 0.82
CA VAL A 145 7.08 11.85 1.86
C VAL A 145 6.07 10.83 1.37
N HIS A 146 5.59 10.99 0.13
CA HIS A 146 4.65 10.08 -0.51
C HIS A 146 5.32 8.75 -0.87
N LEU A 147 6.58 8.76 -1.30
CA LEU A 147 7.37 7.55 -1.49
C LEU A 147 7.48 6.73 -0.19
N LYS A 148 7.80 7.40 0.93
CA LYS A 148 7.85 6.78 2.27
C LYS A 148 6.50 6.17 2.66
N LEU A 149 5.41 6.91 2.45
CA LEU A 149 4.07 6.43 2.74
C LEU A 149 3.70 5.21 1.88
N ALA A 150 3.97 5.27 0.58
CA ALA A 150 3.69 4.16 -0.35
C ALA A 150 4.46 2.89 0.01
N VAL A 151 5.77 3.00 0.29
CA VAL A 151 6.57 1.84 0.71
C VAL A 151 6.07 1.25 2.02
N GLY A 152 5.73 2.10 3.01
CA GLY A 152 5.16 1.63 4.28
C GLY A 152 3.82 0.91 4.10
N LEU A 153 2.93 1.44 3.25
CA LEU A 153 1.63 0.82 2.94
C LEU A 153 1.77 -0.49 2.16
N MET A 154 2.71 -0.56 1.21
CA MET A 154 2.87 -1.73 0.35
C MET A 154 3.21 -2.99 1.12
N LYS A 155 3.87 -2.87 2.28
CA LYS A 155 4.07 -3.99 3.22
C LYS A 155 2.74 -4.57 3.70
N GLU A 156 1.82 -3.72 4.17
CA GLU A 156 0.50 -4.15 4.65
C GLU A 156 -0.39 -4.66 3.53
N VAL A 157 -0.30 -4.04 2.35
CA VAL A 157 -0.94 -4.52 1.13
C VAL A 157 -0.47 -5.94 0.77
N CYS A 158 0.82 -6.24 0.90
CA CYS A 158 1.34 -7.59 0.65
C CYS A 158 0.73 -8.63 1.60
N VAL A 159 0.48 -8.26 2.87
CA VAL A 159 -0.22 -9.15 3.83
C VAL A 159 -1.62 -9.47 3.30
N VAL A 160 -2.40 -8.47 2.91
CA VAL A 160 -3.74 -8.71 2.38
C VAL A 160 -3.70 -9.57 1.11
N LEU A 161 -2.73 -9.33 0.23
CA LEU A 161 -2.59 -10.08 -1.03
C LEU A 161 -2.18 -11.54 -0.83
N LYS A 162 -1.41 -11.85 0.21
CA LYS A 162 -1.10 -13.24 0.57
C LYS A 162 -2.37 -14.06 0.78
N TYR A 163 -3.36 -13.48 1.46
CA TYR A 163 -4.66 -14.13 1.70
C TYR A 163 -5.60 -14.04 0.48
N ALA A 164 -5.59 -12.94 -0.26
CA ALA A 164 -6.43 -12.77 -1.46
C ALA A 164 -5.95 -13.61 -2.66
N LYS A 165 -4.63 -13.84 -2.78
CA LYS A 165 -3.97 -14.61 -3.84
C LYS A 165 -3.20 -15.78 -3.25
N VAL A 166 -3.91 -16.76 -2.73
CA VAL A 166 -3.32 -17.98 -2.15
C VAL A 166 -2.32 -18.65 -3.11
N TRP A 167 -2.58 -18.65 -4.42
CA TRP A 167 -1.68 -19.20 -5.45
C TRP A 167 -0.31 -18.49 -5.56
N ALA A 168 -0.15 -17.31 -4.96
CA ALA A 168 1.08 -16.51 -4.95
C ALA A 168 1.45 -16.05 -3.54
N CYS A 169 1.03 -16.78 -2.49
CA CYS A 169 1.24 -16.37 -1.11
C CYS A 169 2.72 -16.15 -0.77
N GLU A 170 3.60 -17.08 -1.18
CA GLU A 170 5.05 -16.99 -0.97
C GLU A 170 5.67 -15.78 -1.67
N PHE A 171 5.22 -15.45 -2.88
CA PHE A 171 5.66 -14.27 -3.60
C PHE A 171 5.34 -12.99 -2.81
N TYR A 172 4.13 -12.87 -2.28
CA TYR A 172 3.73 -11.68 -1.52
C TYR A 172 4.40 -11.62 -0.15
N GLU A 173 4.68 -12.74 0.49
CA GLU A 173 5.48 -12.78 1.72
C GLU A 173 6.91 -12.28 1.46
N GLU A 174 7.54 -12.71 0.38
CA GLU A 174 8.88 -12.24 0.02
C GLU A 174 8.88 -10.76 -0.39
N LEU A 175 7.88 -10.33 -1.14
CA LEU A 175 7.70 -8.93 -1.51
C LEU A 175 7.48 -8.04 -0.27
N ARG A 176 6.75 -8.52 0.74
CA ARG A 176 6.57 -7.85 2.04
C ARG A 176 7.91 -7.63 2.74
N LYS A 177 8.77 -8.65 2.80
CA LYS A 177 10.12 -8.52 3.39
C LYS A 177 10.95 -7.48 2.66
N ASN A 178 10.91 -7.50 1.33
CA ASN A 178 11.60 -6.54 0.47
C ASN A 178 11.12 -5.09 0.71
N TYR A 179 9.81 -4.86 0.81
CA TYR A 179 9.28 -3.55 1.19
C TYR A 179 9.63 -3.16 2.63
N SER A 180 9.64 -4.11 3.56
CA SER A 180 10.04 -3.85 4.96
C SER A 180 11.50 -3.41 5.08
N GLN A 181 12.38 -4.00 4.28
CA GLN A 181 13.78 -3.57 4.20
C GLN A 181 13.88 -2.17 3.57
N LEU A 182 13.21 -1.93 2.45
CA LEU A 182 13.22 -0.63 1.79
C LEU A 182 12.64 0.48 2.68
N GLU A 183 11.60 0.17 3.48
CA GLU A 183 11.03 1.10 4.46
C GLU A 183 12.09 1.53 5.49
N LYS A 184 12.89 0.58 6.00
CA LYS A 184 14.00 0.89 6.93
C LYS A 184 15.03 1.80 6.27
N GLU A 185 15.42 1.51 5.03
CA GLU A 185 16.35 2.35 4.26
C GLU A 185 15.80 3.78 4.08
N ILE A 186 14.54 3.91 3.68
CA ILE A 186 13.87 5.19 3.48
C ILE A 186 13.74 5.99 4.77
N ARG A 187 13.41 5.35 5.91
CA ARG A 187 13.26 6.04 7.20
C ARG A 187 14.55 6.74 7.64
N LEU A 188 15.71 6.18 7.31
CA LEU A 188 17.01 6.80 7.61
C LEU A 188 17.32 8.00 6.70
N LEU A 189 16.79 7.99 5.47
CA LEU A 189 17.05 9.03 4.47
C LEU A 189 16.06 10.20 4.52
N ILE A 190 14.80 9.91 4.86
CA ILE A 190 13.69 10.86 4.84
C ILE A 190 13.16 11.01 6.28
N PRO A 191 13.57 12.08 6.99
CA PRO A 191 13.08 12.36 8.33
C PRO A 191 11.55 12.46 8.33
N GLY A 192 10.90 12.04 9.42
CA GLY A 192 9.45 12.14 9.55
C GLY A 192 8.95 13.58 9.49
N ASN A 193 7.87 13.81 8.74
CA ASN A 193 7.10 15.05 8.81
C ASN A 193 6.15 14.99 10.01
N VAL A 194 6.23 16.01 10.88
CA VAL A 194 5.30 16.56 11.90
C VAL A 194 4.41 15.61 12.74
N LEU A 195 3.74 14.61 12.16
CA LEU A 195 2.86 13.68 12.88
C LEU A 195 3.61 12.73 13.84
N GLU A 196 4.90 12.47 13.60
CA GLU A 196 5.76 11.79 14.57
C GLU A 196 6.20 12.72 15.72
N LYS A 197 6.31 14.03 15.46
CA LYS A 197 6.69 15.02 16.50
C LYS A 197 5.56 15.32 17.48
N GLU A 198 4.29 15.18 17.08
CA GLU A 198 3.15 15.30 18.01
C GLU A 198 3.06 14.11 18.98
N LYS A 199 3.40 12.89 18.54
CA LYS A 199 3.47 11.72 19.45
C LYS A 199 4.64 11.79 20.43
N VAL A 200 5.76 12.42 20.05
CA VAL A 200 6.90 12.63 20.95
C VAL A 200 6.59 13.75 21.95
N ARG A 201 6.01 14.88 21.51
CA ARG A 201 5.63 15.97 22.41
C ARG A 201 4.55 15.58 23.41
N GLN A 202 3.56 14.76 23.04
CA GLN A 202 2.55 14.28 23.99
C GLN A 202 3.13 13.29 25.02
N LYS A 203 4.18 12.53 24.69
CA LYS A 203 4.90 11.69 25.66
C LYS A 203 5.77 12.50 26.61
N GLU A 204 6.36 13.60 26.13
CA GLU A 204 7.20 14.49 26.95
C GLU A 204 6.39 15.37 27.91
N THR A 205 5.17 15.81 27.54
CA THR A 205 4.29 16.56 28.46
C THR A 205 3.48 15.70 29.43
N SER A 206 3.41 14.39 29.23
CA SER A 206 2.73 13.45 30.15
C SER A 206 3.67 12.85 31.21
N GLY A 207 4.98 13.09 31.11
CA GLY A 207 6.01 12.49 31.98
C GLY A 207 6.73 13.47 32.91
N GLY A 208 6.25 14.71 33.03
CA GLY A 208 6.95 15.78 33.74
C GLY A 208 6.07 16.57 34.70
N VAL A 209 5.41 15.90 35.64
CA VAL A 209 5.07 16.48 36.96
C VAL A 209 5.15 15.36 37.99
N LEU A 210 6.26 15.30 38.72
CA LEU A 210 6.36 14.81 40.09
C LEU A 210 7.77 15.17 40.58
N GLU A 211 7.92 16.43 41.00
CA GLU A 211 8.56 16.87 42.26
C GLU A 211 8.26 18.34 42.49
#